data_AF-A0A084QPV2-F1
#
_entry.id   AF-A0A084QPV2-F1
#
_cell.length_a   1.000
_cell.length_b   1.000
_cell.length_c   1.000
_cell.angle_alpha   90.00
_cell.angle_beta   90.00
_cell.angle_gamma   90.00
#
_symmetry.space_group_name_H-M   'P 1'
#
loop_
_entity.id
_entity.type
_entity.pdbx_description
1 polymer ?
#
loop_
_entity_poly.entity_id
_entity_poly.type
_entity_poly.pdbx_seq_one_letter_code
_entity_poly.pdbx_strand_id
1 'polypeptide(L)'
;MSPELPEVAETRTPTGPEGIVFDRNTDTEVHYPLVTLSQVKNQARDLVRLFQCRACSRPLREPVTLPCGRSVCRSCIPEPHVRANITYPALPGRQHGFHCPVPDCGKEHALGDCAVDVILNKAVERMAAEIRNAMLEATQSNWSTHIAVQDSWQVAGVASLQDADDHSQVLSGGRLVATWNLMESGFLDFDAEVSYKDVSTPSVSVNEIELWETDHVRNVQVDARLEMDCQICYALFYDPLTTACGHTFCRSCLHRILDHSRYCPICRRKLAINPLLSPSSYPSNGRLGKMIETFWADELHSRRQALEAEQTDRHRDFDTALFICTLSFPLMPTFLHVFEPRYRLMIRRALEGDGTFGMVLPRRTYGSGDAPFYELGTLLRVVNVQRFPDGRSLIETKGVSRFRVLRHGIVDGYTVGRTERIEDVSVEEEEALEASEVGSEARDGIGASKSTSDDDEVRMPETVAGLEALPTRSLMRIAAAFVERMRAQSVPWLTERVLEMYPEDPAVFPWWFASMLPVKDQEKYRLLGTASVRERLKICCAWILEWESNRW
;
A
#
# COMPACT_ATOMS: atom_id res chain seq x y z
N MET A 1 -28.92 4.57 -38.31
CA MET A 1 -28.12 5.79 -38.12
C MET A 1 -27.38 5.63 -36.80
N SER A 2 -26.22 5.00 -36.87
CA SER A 2 -25.31 4.83 -35.73
C SER A 2 -24.42 6.07 -35.68
N PRO A 3 -24.17 6.68 -34.51
CA PRO A 3 -23.17 7.74 -34.44
C PRO A 3 -21.79 7.07 -34.45
N GLU A 4 -20.96 7.50 -35.39
CA GLU A 4 -19.55 7.14 -35.51
C GLU A 4 -18.80 7.64 -34.27
N LEU A 5 -17.96 6.76 -33.69
CA LEU A 5 -16.94 7.12 -32.71
C LEU A 5 -15.82 7.87 -33.44
N PRO A 6 -15.20 8.93 -32.88
CA PRO A 6 -14.07 9.57 -33.54
C PRO A 6 -12.86 8.66 -33.48
N GLU A 7 -12.30 8.39 -34.67
CA GLU A 7 -11.00 7.76 -34.90
C GLU A 7 -9.85 8.66 -34.40
N VAL A 8 -8.87 7.97 -33.78
CA VAL A 8 -7.42 8.25 -33.77
C VAL A 8 -6.97 9.68 -33.43
N ALA A 9 -6.39 9.81 -32.23
CA ALA A 9 -5.58 10.95 -31.84
C ALA A 9 -4.42 11.16 -32.84
N GLU A 10 -4.48 12.25 -33.60
CA GLU A 10 -3.32 12.77 -34.32
C GLU A 10 -2.24 13.14 -33.28
N THR A 11 -1.11 12.45 -33.31
CA THR A 11 0.10 12.79 -32.55
C THR A 11 0.62 14.15 -33.04
N ARG A 12 0.13 15.23 -32.43
CA ARG A 12 0.73 16.56 -32.58
C ARG A 12 2.06 16.57 -31.85
N THR A 13 3.15 16.79 -32.56
CA THR A 13 4.43 17.22 -31.97
C THR A 13 4.15 18.39 -31.02
N PRO A 14 4.59 18.35 -29.75
CA PRO A 14 4.32 19.41 -28.80
C PRO A 14 5.06 20.70 -29.19
N THR A 15 4.39 21.60 -29.90
CA THR A 15 4.96 22.87 -30.37
C THR A 15 5.00 23.96 -29.29
N GLY A 16 4.38 23.72 -28.13
CA GLY A 16 4.33 24.63 -26.98
C GLY A 16 5.16 24.16 -25.77
N PRO A 17 5.37 25.02 -24.75
CA PRO A 17 6.11 24.66 -23.53
C PRO A 17 5.31 23.77 -22.55
N GLU A 18 4.05 23.47 -22.88
CA GLU A 18 3.10 22.76 -22.01
C GLU A 18 2.49 21.57 -22.75
N GLY A 19 2.31 20.47 -22.02
CA GLY A 19 1.49 19.34 -22.43
C GLY A 19 0.05 19.54 -21.95
N ILE A 20 -0.91 18.94 -22.66
CA ILE A 20 -2.33 19.06 -22.37
C ILE A 20 -2.91 17.68 -22.12
N VAL A 21 -3.64 17.53 -21.02
CA VAL A 21 -4.47 16.34 -20.74
C VAL A 21 -5.85 16.80 -20.35
N PHE A 22 -6.87 16.05 -20.76
CA PHE A 22 -8.24 16.33 -20.41
C PHE A 22 -8.59 15.69 -19.05
N ASP A 23 -8.86 16.51 -18.04
CA ASP A 23 -9.31 16.04 -16.73
C ASP A 23 -10.79 15.67 -16.79
N ARG A 24 -11.07 14.37 -16.62
CA ARG A 24 -12.42 13.80 -16.69
C ARG A 24 -13.31 14.17 -15.51
N ASN A 25 -12.76 14.62 -14.38
CA ASN A 25 -13.56 15.03 -13.23
C ASN A 25 -14.09 16.45 -13.38
N THR A 26 -13.26 17.34 -13.92
CA THR A 26 -13.58 18.77 -14.03
C THR A 26 -14.09 19.16 -15.41
N ASP A 27 -13.95 18.26 -16.40
CA ASP A 27 -14.29 18.50 -17.81
C ASP A 27 -13.48 19.69 -18.36
N THR A 28 -12.20 19.79 -17.96
CA THR A 28 -11.30 20.89 -18.33
C THR A 28 -9.95 20.40 -18.84
N GLU A 29 -9.30 21.23 -19.66
CA GLU A 29 -7.92 21.01 -20.10
C GLU A 29 -6.96 21.36 -18.96
N VAL A 30 -6.16 20.37 -18.55
CA VAL A 30 -5.08 20.54 -17.59
C VAL A 30 -3.78 20.66 -18.35
N HIS A 31 -3.13 21.80 -18.15
CA HIS A 31 -1.82 22.10 -18.68
C HIS A 31 -0.75 21.71 -17.66
N TYR A 32 0.30 21.06 -18.13
CA TYR A 32 1.48 20.75 -17.32
C TYR A 32 2.75 21.11 -18.08
N PRO A 33 3.80 21.58 -17.38
CA PRO A 33 5.04 21.96 -18.03
C PRO A 33 5.74 20.75 -18.63
N LEU A 34 6.24 20.92 -19.85
CA LEU A 34 7.08 19.92 -20.48
C LEU A 34 8.54 20.05 -20.02
N VAL A 35 9.27 18.93 -20.08
CA VAL A 35 10.70 18.94 -19.75
C VAL A 35 11.45 19.99 -20.58
N THR A 36 12.41 20.63 -19.92
CA THR A 36 13.28 21.66 -20.50
C THR A 36 14.55 21.05 -21.07
N LEU A 37 15.17 21.76 -22.00
CA LEU A 37 16.44 21.33 -22.61
C LEU A 37 17.55 21.15 -21.56
N SER A 38 17.63 22.01 -20.55
CA SER A 38 18.63 21.90 -19.48
C SER A 38 18.42 20.66 -18.61
N GLN A 39 17.16 20.26 -18.36
CA GLN A 39 16.85 19.02 -17.65
C GLN A 39 17.29 17.81 -18.46
N VAL A 40 16.86 17.70 -19.73
CA VAL A 40 17.20 16.56 -20.60
C VAL A 40 18.71 16.41 -20.78
N LYS A 41 19.39 17.52 -21.09
CA LYS A 41 20.85 17.57 -21.31
C LYS A 41 21.65 17.01 -20.15
N ASN A 42 21.23 17.31 -18.91
CA ASN A 42 21.96 16.96 -17.70
C ASN A 42 21.45 15.67 -17.04
N GLN A 43 20.28 15.16 -17.42
CA GLN A 43 19.61 14.04 -16.76
C GLN A 43 19.35 12.84 -17.68
N ALA A 44 19.92 12.79 -18.88
CA ALA A 44 19.74 11.65 -19.81
C ALA A 44 19.99 10.29 -19.13
N ARG A 45 20.99 10.19 -18.26
CA ARG A 45 21.28 8.98 -17.48
C ARG A 45 20.16 8.62 -16.50
N ASP A 46 19.68 9.61 -15.76
CA ASP A 46 18.60 9.45 -14.79
C ASP A 46 17.29 9.06 -15.47
N LEU A 47 16.97 9.66 -16.62
CA LEU A 47 15.81 9.33 -17.43
C LEU A 47 15.84 7.87 -17.88
N VAL A 48 16.98 7.40 -18.42
CA VAL A 48 17.15 5.98 -18.80
C VAL A 48 17.06 5.06 -17.57
N ARG A 49 17.60 5.50 -16.42
CA ARG A 49 17.55 4.73 -15.16
C ARG A 49 16.13 4.43 -14.70
N LEU A 50 15.16 5.29 -15.02
CA LEU A 50 13.74 5.07 -14.71
C LEU A 50 13.19 3.79 -15.38
N PHE A 51 13.76 3.36 -16.50
CA PHE A 51 13.30 2.17 -17.23
C PHE A 51 14.23 0.97 -17.07
N GLN A 52 15.29 1.11 -16.26
CA GLN A 52 16.31 0.10 -16.03
C GLN A 52 15.95 -0.83 -14.86
N CYS A 53 16.10 -2.13 -15.05
CA CYS A 53 15.96 -3.11 -13.99
C CYS A 53 17.15 -3.04 -13.04
N ARG A 54 16.90 -3.00 -11.73
CA ARG A 54 17.99 -2.97 -10.73
C ARG A 54 18.69 -4.32 -10.52
N ALA A 55 18.08 -5.42 -10.98
CA ALA A 55 18.64 -6.76 -10.81
C ALA A 55 19.50 -7.19 -12.00
N CYS A 56 19.06 -6.96 -13.24
CA CYS A 56 19.81 -7.34 -14.45
C CYS A 56 20.43 -6.18 -15.22
N SER A 57 20.21 -4.93 -14.77
CA SER A 57 20.73 -3.69 -15.39
C SER A 57 20.29 -3.44 -16.84
N ARG A 58 19.35 -4.22 -17.37
CA ARG A 58 18.75 -4.08 -18.71
C ARG A 58 17.41 -3.34 -18.64
N PRO A 59 16.82 -2.92 -19.77
CA PRO A 59 15.46 -2.40 -19.78
C PRO A 59 14.49 -3.37 -19.09
N LEU A 60 13.57 -2.84 -18.30
CA LEU A 60 12.53 -3.64 -17.64
C LEU A 60 11.75 -4.46 -18.67
N ARG A 61 11.63 -5.77 -18.46
CA ARG A 61 10.82 -6.69 -19.28
C ARG A 61 9.86 -7.43 -18.38
N GLU A 62 8.57 -7.36 -18.70
CA GLU A 62 7.49 -7.83 -17.82
C GLU A 62 7.75 -7.36 -16.37
N PRO A 63 7.76 -6.04 -16.11
CA PRO A 63 8.10 -5.52 -14.81
C PRO A 63 7.14 -6.08 -13.75
N VAL A 64 7.72 -6.49 -12.63
CA VAL A 64 7.02 -6.95 -11.45
C VAL A 64 7.39 -6.03 -10.30
N THR A 65 6.38 -5.44 -9.66
CA THR A 65 6.53 -4.66 -8.44
C THR A 65 6.48 -5.60 -7.25
N LEU A 66 7.58 -5.59 -6.49
CA LEU A 66 7.81 -6.44 -5.33
C LEU A 66 7.13 -5.86 -4.08
N PRO A 67 6.89 -6.66 -3.02
CA PRO A 67 6.29 -6.17 -1.77
C PRO A 67 7.05 -5.01 -1.12
N CYS A 68 8.35 -4.87 -1.37
CA CYS A 68 9.14 -3.72 -0.91
C CYS A 68 8.94 -2.42 -1.71
N GLY A 69 8.03 -2.40 -2.69
CA GLY A 69 7.74 -1.23 -3.54
C GLY A 69 8.74 -1.02 -4.68
N ARG A 70 9.74 -1.89 -4.81
CA ARG A 70 10.75 -1.84 -5.89
C ARG A 70 10.31 -2.73 -7.06
N SER A 71 10.69 -2.36 -8.29
CA SER A 71 10.32 -3.11 -9.49
C SER A 71 11.54 -3.74 -10.16
N VAL A 72 11.39 -5.00 -10.59
CA VAL A 72 12.39 -5.80 -11.32
C VAL A 72 11.73 -6.52 -12.50
N CYS A 73 12.51 -7.10 -13.42
CA CYS A 73 11.93 -7.96 -14.46
C CYS A 73 11.40 -9.25 -13.81
N ARG A 74 10.34 -9.83 -14.37
CA ARG A 74 9.83 -11.13 -13.92
C ARG A 74 10.90 -12.23 -13.91
N SER A 75 11.76 -12.26 -14.92
CA SER A 75 12.87 -13.22 -15.03
C SER A 75 14.01 -12.98 -14.01
N CYS A 76 14.01 -11.84 -13.32
CA CYS A 76 14.99 -11.52 -12.28
C CYS A 76 14.51 -11.92 -10.88
N ILE A 77 13.29 -12.43 -10.73
CA ILE A 77 12.84 -13.03 -9.48
C ILE A 77 13.58 -14.35 -9.31
N PRO A 78 14.34 -14.54 -8.21
CA PRO A 78 15.07 -15.79 -7.96
C PRO A 78 14.14 -17.00 -7.86
N GLU A 79 14.72 -18.20 -7.93
CA GLU A 79 13.96 -19.43 -7.72
C GLU A 79 13.30 -19.44 -6.33
N PRO A 80 11.97 -19.61 -6.26
CA PRO A 80 11.27 -19.54 -4.99
C PRO A 80 11.48 -20.82 -4.17
N HIS A 81 11.52 -20.67 -2.85
CA HIS A 81 11.59 -21.77 -1.89
C HIS A 81 10.35 -21.82 -1.00
N VAL A 82 10.08 -22.98 -0.41
CA VAL A 82 8.96 -23.13 0.54
C VAL A 82 9.31 -22.42 1.84
N ARG A 83 8.41 -21.55 2.30
CA ARG A 83 8.58 -20.80 3.54
C ARG A 83 8.15 -21.66 4.72
N ALA A 84 9.05 -21.91 5.66
CA ALA A 84 8.75 -22.71 6.85
C ALA A 84 8.15 -21.83 7.96
N ASN A 85 7.30 -22.42 8.81
CA ASN A 85 6.76 -21.81 10.03
C ASN A 85 5.90 -20.54 9.84
N ILE A 86 5.28 -20.37 8.67
CA ILE A 86 4.32 -19.30 8.39
C ILE A 86 3.00 -19.92 7.99
N THR A 87 1.94 -19.64 8.75
CA THR A 87 0.61 -20.22 8.46
C THR A 87 -0.47 -19.19 8.17
N TYR A 88 -0.16 -17.90 8.36
CA TYR A 88 -1.02 -16.77 8.05
C TYR A 88 -0.26 -15.65 7.31
N PRO A 89 -0.85 -15.04 6.26
CA PRO A 89 -2.12 -15.38 5.61
C PRO A 89 -2.05 -16.70 4.84
N ALA A 90 -3.09 -17.54 4.98
CA ALA A 90 -3.16 -18.87 4.37
C ALA A 90 -3.54 -18.83 2.88
N LEU A 91 -2.73 -18.16 2.05
CA LEU A 91 -2.96 -18.07 0.61
C LEU A 91 -1.99 -18.98 -0.15
N PRO A 92 -2.44 -19.77 -1.17
CA PRO A 92 -1.58 -20.68 -1.92
C PRO A 92 -0.34 -20.01 -2.51
N GLY A 93 -0.46 -18.76 -2.97
CA GLY A 93 0.64 -17.98 -3.53
C GLY A 93 1.69 -17.52 -2.51
N ARG A 94 1.38 -17.54 -1.20
CA ARG A 94 2.29 -17.06 -0.14
C ARG A 94 3.11 -18.17 0.51
N GLN A 95 2.87 -19.44 0.16
CA GLN A 95 3.65 -20.60 0.64
C GLN A 95 5.09 -20.59 0.12
N HIS A 96 5.33 -19.89 -0.99
CA HIS A 96 6.62 -19.80 -1.64
C HIS A 96 7.17 -18.39 -1.48
N GLY A 97 8.44 -18.28 -1.11
CA GLY A 97 9.15 -17.04 -0.91
C GLY A 97 10.48 -17.00 -1.65
N PHE A 98 11.08 -15.82 -1.74
CA PHE A 98 12.40 -15.62 -2.32
C PHE A 98 13.09 -14.42 -1.65
N HIS A 99 14.42 -14.43 -1.61
CA HIS A 99 15.17 -13.26 -1.17
C HIS A 99 15.13 -12.17 -2.24
N CYS A 100 14.81 -10.94 -1.83
CA CYS A 100 14.71 -9.81 -2.74
C CYS A 100 16.02 -9.65 -3.54
N PRO A 101 15.97 -9.63 -4.89
CA PRO A 101 17.17 -9.47 -5.70
C PRO A 101 17.73 -8.05 -5.69
N VAL A 102 17.10 -7.12 -4.96
CA VAL A 102 17.55 -5.72 -4.89
C VAL A 102 18.41 -5.51 -3.63
N PRO A 103 19.68 -5.08 -3.77
CA PRO A 103 20.65 -5.03 -2.66
C PRO A 103 20.17 -4.33 -1.39
N ASP A 104 19.62 -3.11 -1.49
CA ASP A 104 19.18 -2.35 -0.29
C ASP A 104 17.81 -2.77 0.27
N CYS A 105 17.22 -3.87 -0.22
CA CYS A 105 16.04 -4.43 0.43
C CYS A 105 16.41 -5.46 1.52
N GLY A 106 17.20 -6.48 1.17
CA GLY A 106 17.63 -7.54 2.10
C GLY A 106 16.53 -8.42 2.70
N LYS A 107 15.25 -8.22 2.34
CA LYS A 107 14.09 -8.96 2.88
C LYS A 107 13.77 -10.19 2.03
N GLU A 108 13.11 -11.16 2.64
CA GLU A 108 12.40 -12.23 1.93
C GLU A 108 10.98 -11.76 1.56
N HIS A 109 10.50 -12.13 0.37
CA HIS A 109 9.18 -11.75 -0.14
C HIS A 109 8.37 -12.99 -0.51
N ALA A 110 7.05 -12.93 -0.29
CA ALA A 110 6.15 -13.95 -0.78
C ALA A 110 5.90 -13.77 -2.29
N LEU A 111 5.96 -14.87 -3.04
CA LEU A 111 5.77 -14.84 -4.49
C LEU A 111 4.37 -14.36 -4.88
N GLY A 112 3.35 -14.73 -4.11
CA GLY A 112 1.95 -14.37 -4.34
C GLY A 112 1.62 -12.89 -4.17
N ASP A 113 2.51 -12.12 -3.54
CA ASP A 113 2.35 -10.68 -3.35
C ASP A 113 3.05 -9.85 -4.45
N CYS A 114 3.81 -10.52 -5.32
CA CYS A 114 4.44 -9.89 -6.45
C CYS A 114 3.41 -9.52 -7.51
N ALA A 115 3.40 -8.25 -7.92
CA ALA A 115 2.42 -7.73 -8.86
C ALA A 115 3.04 -7.49 -10.24
N VAL A 116 2.54 -8.16 -11.28
CA VAL A 116 2.87 -7.78 -12.66
C VAL A 116 2.37 -6.36 -12.89
N ASP A 117 3.28 -5.42 -13.17
CA ASP A 117 2.98 -4.01 -13.16
C ASP A 117 2.49 -3.53 -14.52
N VAL A 118 1.17 -3.39 -14.66
CA VAL A 118 0.54 -3.04 -15.94
C VAL A 118 0.95 -1.64 -16.39
N ILE A 119 1.01 -0.67 -15.47
CA ILE A 119 1.33 0.73 -15.81
C ILE A 119 2.81 0.86 -16.18
N LEU A 120 3.70 0.26 -15.38
CA LEU A 120 5.13 0.30 -15.66
C LEU A 120 5.47 -0.43 -16.97
N ASN A 121 4.79 -1.54 -17.28
CA ASN A 121 4.99 -2.24 -18.55
C ASN A 121 4.66 -1.33 -19.74
N LYS A 122 3.50 -0.66 -19.71
CA LYS A 122 3.12 0.30 -20.75
C LYS A 122 4.09 1.47 -20.85
N ALA A 123 4.53 2.03 -19.72
CA ALA A 123 5.49 3.13 -19.71
C ALA A 123 6.82 2.74 -20.37
N VAL A 124 7.33 1.54 -20.09
CA VAL A 124 8.54 1.01 -20.73
C VAL A 124 8.33 0.79 -22.23
N GLU A 125 7.17 0.27 -22.64
CA GLU A 125 6.83 0.08 -24.06
C GLU A 125 6.79 1.40 -24.83
N ARG A 126 6.22 2.47 -24.24
CA ARG A 126 6.20 3.82 -24.83
C ARG A 126 7.60 4.40 -24.98
N MET A 127 8.40 4.36 -23.93
CA MET A 127 9.80 4.80 -23.97
C MET A 127 10.61 4.04 -25.03
N ALA A 128 10.50 2.71 -25.04
CA ALA A 128 11.23 1.88 -26.00
C ALA A 128 10.79 2.14 -27.46
N ALA A 129 9.50 2.42 -27.69
CA ALA A 129 9.00 2.82 -29.01
C ALA A 129 9.61 4.14 -29.46
N GLU A 130 9.62 5.15 -28.58
CA GLU A 130 10.18 6.45 -28.92
C GLU A 130 11.69 6.42 -29.13
N ILE A 131 12.43 5.61 -28.35
CA ILE A 131 13.86 5.41 -28.59
C ILE A 131 14.12 4.76 -29.95
N ARG A 132 13.29 3.83 -30.41
CA ARG A 132 13.43 3.25 -31.76
C ARG A 132 13.19 4.29 -32.85
N ASN A 133 12.19 5.16 -32.68
CA ASN A 133 11.94 6.28 -33.60
C ASN A 133 13.16 7.22 -33.65
N ALA A 134 13.63 7.65 -32.48
CA ALA A 134 14.81 8.50 -32.34
C ALA A 134 16.06 7.86 -32.96
N MET A 135 16.27 6.55 -32.78
CA MET A 135 17.41 5.85 -33.37
C MET A 135 17.37 5.84 -34.91
N LEU A 136 16.19 5.68 -35.52
CA LEU A 136 16.02 5.73 -36.97
C LEU A 136 16.37 7.11 -37.52
N GLU A 137 15.86 8.18 -36.90
CA GLU A 137 16.13 9.56 -37.29
C GLU A 137 17.62 9.93 -37.12
N ALA A 138 18.21 9.55 -35.98
CA ALA A 138 19.63 9.77 -35.71
C ALA A 138 20.54 9.08 -36.75
N THR A 139 20.15 7.88 -37.19
CA THR A 139 20.92 7.14 -38.21
C THR A 139 20.85 7.85 -39.56
N GLN A 140 19.70 8.38 -39.95
CA GLN A 140 19.55 9.17 -41.19
C GLN A 140 20.36 10.47 -41.15
N SER A 141 20.44 11.08 -39.98
CA SER A 141 21.18 12.33 -39.75
C SER A 141 22.66 12.14 -39.42
N ASN A 142 23.16 10.89 -39.37
CA ASN A 142 24.53 10.53 -38.97
C ASN A 142 24.97 11.13 -37.61
N TRP A 143 24.04 11.23 -36.66
CA TRP A 143 24.36 11.73 -35.32
C TRP A 143 25.04 10.67 -34.48
N SER A 144 26.03 11.09 -33.69
CA SER A 144 26.75 10.20 -32.78
C SER A 144 27.18 10.93 -31.51
N THR A 145 27.23 10.17 -30.43
CA THR A 145 27.64 10.65 -29.10
C THR A 145 28.75 9.76 -28.57
N HIS A 146 29.82 10.37 -28.09
CA HIS A 146 30.86 9.66 -27.36
C HIS A 146 30.43 9.55 -25.90
N ILE A 147 30.18 8.34 -25.43
CA ILE A 147 29.74 8.05 -24.08
C ILE A 147 30.81 7.23 -23.35
N ALA A 148 31.08 7.58 -22.09
CA ALA A 148 32.00 6.85 -21.24
C ALA A 148 31.36 6.54 -19.89
N VAL A 149 31.37 5.27 -19.51
CA VAL A 149 30.92 4.83 -18.18
C VAL A 149 31.97 5.21 -17.15
N GLN A 150 31.56 5.88 -16.08
CA GLN A 150 32.46 6.31 -15.01
C GLN A 150 32.76 5.13 -14.08
N ASP A 151 34.04 4.93 -13.79
CA ASP A 151 34.48 3.89 -12.87
C ASP A 151 34.11 4.25 -11.42
N SER A 152 33.55 3.28 -10.70
CA SER A 152 32.99 3.48 -9.35
C SER A 152 34.02 3.94 -8.31
N TRP A 153 35.31 3.70 -8.55
CA TRP A 153 36.42 4.14 -7.70
C TRP A 153 36.85 5.60 -7.94
N GLN A 154 36.66 6.13 -9.15
CA GLN A 154 36.99 7.53 -9.47
C GLN A 154 36.05 8.51 -8.76
N VAL A 155 34.78 8.12 -8.54
CA VAL A 155 33.78 8.92 -7.81
C VAL A 155 34.15 9.09 -6.33
N ALA A 156 34.90 8.14 -5.76
CA ALA A 156 35.41 8.19 -4.39
C ALA A 156 36.79 8.87 -4.25
N GLY A 157 37.34 9.44 -5.33
CA GLY A 157 38.63 10.13 -5.33
C GLY A 157 39.85 9.20 -5.25
N VAL A 158 39.69 7.90 -5.52
CA VAL A 158 40.78 6.92 -5.53
C VAL A 158 41.15 6.62 -6.99
N ALA A 159 42.42 6.79 -7.35
CA ALA A 159 42.89 6.49 -8.70
C ALA A 159 42.83 4.98 -8.96
N SER A 160 41.98 4.56 -9.88
CA SER A 160 41.96 3.18 -10.41
C SER A 160 43.25 2.92 -11.20
N LEU A 161 43.87 1.76 -11.00
CA LEU A 161 45.06 1.30 -11.73
C LEU A 161 44.71 0.65 -13.08
N GLN A 162 43.43 0.63 -13.46
CA GLN A 162 42.96 0.20 -14.77
C GLN A 162 42.98 1.39 -15.74
N ASP A 163 43.54 1.19 -16.93
CA ASP A 163 43.62 2.21 -17.97
C ASP A 163 42.23 2.82 -18.23
N ALA A 164 42.13 4.15 -18.12
CA ALA A 164 40.88 4.92 -18.16
C ALA A 164 40.10 4.87 -19.50
N ASP A 165 40.53 4.04 -20.45
CA ASP A 165 40.02 3.95 -21.82
C ASP A 165 39.04 2.78 -22.06
N ASP A 166 38.90 1.81 -21.15
CA ASP A 166 38.29 0.50 -21.47
C ASP A 166 36.74 0.47 -21.55
N HIS A 167 36.04 1.57 -21.21
CA HIS A 167 34.57 1.65 -21.25
C HIS A 167 34.02 2.91 -21.94
N SER A 168 34.78 3.46 -22.89
CA SER A 168 34.32 4.56 -23.75
C SER A 168 33.97 4.06 -25.15
N GLN A 169 32.88 4.58 -25.72
CA GLN A 169 32.44 4.20 -27.06
C GLN A 169 31.67 5.32 -27.76
N VAL A 170 31.76 5.34 -29.09
CA VAL A 170 30.96 6.23 -29.93
C VAL A 170 29.72 5.46 -30.39
N LEU A 171 28.54 5.94 -29.99
CA LEU A 171 27.26 5.35 -30.35
C LEU A 171 26.45 6.30 -31.23
N SER A 172 25.64 5.74 -32.11
CA SER A 172 24.70 6.51 -32.92
C SER A 172 23.59 7.13 -32.06
N GLY A 173 23.19 8.35 -32.41
CA GLY A 173 22.19 9.15 -31.70
C GLY A 173 22.75 10.13 -30.68
N GLY A 174 21.82 10.83 -30.04
CA GLY A 174 22.10 11.72 -28.92
C GLY A 174 22.43 10.96 -27.63
N ARG A 175 22.66 11.70 -26.54
CA ARG A 175 22.92 11.22 -25.19
C ARG A 175 21.89 10.19 -24.70
N LEU A 176 20.60 10.42 -24.92
CA LEU A 176 19.51 9.55 -24.48
C LEU A 176 19.57 8.19 -25.19
N VAL A 177 19.64 8.20 -26.52
CA VAL A 177 19.70 6.98 -27.35
C VAL A 177 20.99 6.20 -27.08
N ALA A 178 22.14 6.89 -26.99
CA ALA A 178 23.41 6.28 -26.65
C ALA A 178 23.37 5.59 -25.27
N THR A 179 22.79 6.26 -24.28
CA THR A 179 22.65 5.69 -22.93
C THR A 179 21.70 4.50 -22.90
N TRP A 180 20.58 4.57 -23.63
CA TRP A 180 19.65 3.45 -23.75
C TRP A 180 20.32 2.23 -24.41
N ASN A 181 21.08 2.43 -25.48
CA ASN A 181 21.78 1.36 -26.20
C ASN A 181 22.82 0.66 -25.31
N LEU A 182 23.54 1.43 -24.49
CA LEU A 182 24.45 0.89 -23.47
C LEU A 182 23.73 -0.01 -22.47
N MET A 183 22.60 0.47 -21.93
CA MET A 183 21.74 -0.29 -21.03
C MET A 183 21.19 -1.56 -21.68
N GLU A 184 20.68 -1.48 -22.92
CA GLU A 184 20.10 -2.61 -23.64
C GLU A 184 21.14 -3.70 -23.96
N SER A 185 22.35 -3.28 -24.31
CA SER A 185 23.48 -4.17 -24.57
C SER A 185 24.00 -4.86 -23.30
N GLY A 186 23.71 -4.29 -22.12
CA GLY A 186 24.15 -4.79 -20.83
C GLY A 186 25.55 -4.32 -20.43
N PHE A 187 25.99 -3.18 -20.97
CA PHE A 187 27.28 -2.54 -20.65
C PHE A 187 27.11 -1.33 -19.71
N LEU A 188 25.94 -1.16 -19.09
CA LEU A 188 25.67 -0.08 -18.15
C LEU A 188 24.97 -0.64 -16.92
N ASP A 189 25.72 -0.76 -15.83
CA ASP A 189 25.17 -1.17 -14.54
C ASP A 189 24.15 -0.15 -14.00
N PHE A 190 23.27 -0.60 -13.11
CA PHE A 190 22.16 0.23 -12.62
C PHE A 190 22.64 1.48 -11.87
N ASP A 191 23.68 1.33 -11.04
CA ASP A 191 24.24 2.40 -10.22
C ASP A 191 25.41 3.14 -10.90
N ALA A 192 25.80 2.73 -12.13
CA ALA A 192 26.86 3.39 -12.88
C ALA A 192 26.42 4.76 -13.43
N GLU A 193 27.34 5.71 -13.43
CA GLU A 193 27.21 7.03 -14.03
C GLU A 193 27.90 7.10 -15.40
N VAL A 194 27.52 8.08 -16.21
CA VAL A 194 28.08 8.26 -17.57
C VAL A 194 28.47 9.71 -17.82
N SER A 195 29.50 9.89 -18.65
CA SER A 195 29.90 11.18 -19.18
C SER A 195 29.77 11.21 -20.70
N TYR A 196 29.47 12.39 -21.23
CA TYR A 196 29.27 12.61 -22.66
C TYR A 196 30.36 13.55 -23.19
N LYS A 197 30.89 13.23 -24.37
CA LYS A 197 31.73 14.13 -25.16
C LYS A 197 31.09 14.33 -26.52
N ASP A 198 31.05 15.56 -26.98
CA ASP A 198 30.46 15.89 -28.28
C ASP A 198 31.38 15.36 -29.39
N VAL A 199 30.84 14.52 -30.28
CA VAL A 199 31.53 14.08 -31.49
C VAL A 199 31.25 15.14 -32.55
N SER A 200 32.23 15.97 -32.87
CA SER A 200 32.06 17.06 -33.83
C SER A 200 31.77 16.49 -35.23
N THR A 201 30.50 16.37 -35.62
CA THR A 201 30.13 16.23 -37.04
C THR A 201 30.20 17.62 -37.69
N PRO A 202 30.95 17.82 -38.78
CA PRO A 202 31.22 19.16 -39.35
C PRO A 202 30.00 19.97 -39.84
N SER A 203 28.79 19.42 -39.82
CA SER A 203 27.60 19.96 -40.49
C SER A 203 26.40 20.26 -39.59
N VAL A 204 26.42 19.92 -38.30
CA VAL A 204 25.25 20.05 -37.39
C VAL A 204 25.67 20.76 -36.11
N SER A 205 24.88 21.74 -35.67
CA SER A 205 25.13 22.46 -34.43
C SER A 205 24.73 21.62 -33.21
N VAL A 206 25.52 21.68 -32.13
CA VAL A 206 25.23 20.94 -30.87
C VAL A 206 23.83 21.25 -30.33
N ASN A 207 23.33 22.47 -30.57
CA ASN A 207 21.99 22.88 -30.15
C ASN A 207 20.85 22.13 -30.88
N GLU A 208 21.04 21.70 -32.13
CA GLU A 208 20.01 20.98 -32.89
C GLU A 208 19.78 19.58 -32.32
N ILE A 209 20.86 18.88 -31.92
CA ILE A 209 20.78 17.57 -31.28
C ILE A 209 20.10 17.70 -29.92
N GLU A 210 20.48 18.68 -29.10
CA GLU A 210 19.88 18.88 -27.77
C GLU A 210 18.38 19.20 -27.84
N LEU A 211 17.95 19.99 -28.84
CA LEU A 211 16.53 20.28 -29.08
C LEU A 211 15.77 19.04 -29.54
N TRP A 212 16.35 18.26 -30.46
CA TRP A 212 15.78 17.01 -30.93
C TRP A 212 15.62 15.96 -29.82
N GLU A 213 16.63 15.80 -28.96
CA GLU A 213 16.53 14.92 -27.79
C GLU A 213 15.44 15.38 -26.84
N THR A 214 15.34 16.70 -26.64
CA THR A 214 14.30 17.28 -25.80
C THR A 214 12.91 16.96 -26.36
N ASP A 215 12.70 17.04 -27.67
CA ASP A 215 11.42 16.70 -28.31
C ASP A 215 11.02 15.24 -28.06
N HIS A 216 11.95 14.30 -28.24
CA HIS A 216 11.68 12.88 -27.94
C HIS A 216 11.33 12.63 -26.47
N VAL A 217 12.03 13.27 -25.52
CA VAL A 217 11.66 13.13 -24.10
C VAL A 217 10.27 13.73 -23.83
N ARG A 218 9.92 14.84 -24.48
CA ARG A 218 8.56 15.42 -24.38
C ARG A 218 7.50 14.51 -24.96
N ASN A 219 7.76 13.82 -26.08
CA ASN A 219 6.84 12.85 -26.64
C ASN A 219 6.58 11.70 -25.65
N VAL A 220 7.64 11.16 -25.03
CA VAL A 220 7.48 10.15 -23.96
C VAL A 220 6.67 10.70 -22.79
N GLN A 221 6.95 11.94 -22.35
CA GLN A 221 6.21 12.58 -21.27
C GLN A 221 4.72 12.71 -21.63
N VAL A 222 4.37 13.17 -22.83
CA VAL A 222 2.97 13.32 -23.24
C VAL A 222 2.28 11.96 -23.37
N ASP A 223 2.91 11.00 -24.04
CA ASP A 223 2.34 9.68 -24.30
C ASP A 223 2.14 8.84 -23.03
N ALA A 224 3.09 8.92 -22.09
CA ALA A 224 3.02 8.18 -20.84
C ALA A 224 1.99 8.76 -19.86
N ARG A 225 1.66 10.06 -19.97
CA ARG A 225 0.81 10.76 -18.99
C ARG A 225 -0.58 10.13 -18.86
N LEU A 226 -1.17 9.62 -19.93
CA LEU A 226 -2.49 8.96 -19.91
C LEU A 226 -2.52 7.69 -19.05
N GLU A 227 -1.38 7.04 -18.86
CA GLU A 227 -1.26 5.83 -18.05
C GLU A 227 -0.98 6.14 -16.57
N MET A 228 -0.67 7.40 -16.24
CA MET A 228 -0.27 7.83 -14.90
C MET A 228 -1.43 8.38 -14.05
N ASP A 229 -2.67 8.21 -14.52
CA ASP A 229 -3.88 8.57 -13.77
C ASP A 229 -4.48 7.39 -13.00
N CYS A 230 -4.86 7.68 -11.76
CA CYS A 230 -5.60 6.75 -10.94
C CYS A 230 -7.03 6.56 -11.46
N GLN A 231 -7.45 5.32 -11.70
CA GLN A 231 -8.77 5.00 -12.25
C GLN A 231 -9.94 5.18 -11.25
N ILE A 232 -9.66 5.62 -10.02
CA ILE A 232 -10.69 5.92 -9.01
C ILE A 232 -10.96 7.42 -8.94
N CYS A 233 -9.90 8.22 -8.87
CA CYS A 233 -10.00 9.68 -8.76
C CYS A 233 -9.65 10.40 -10.06
N TYR A 234 -9.39 9.69 -11.16
CA TYR A 234 -9.11 10.19 -12.51
C TYR A 234 -8.08 11.33 -12.59
N ALA A 235 -7.07 11.26 -11.74
CA ALA A 235 -6.02 12.27 -11.66
C ALA A 235 -4.68 11.59 -11.36
N LEU A 236 -3.59 12.34 -11.55
CA LEU A 236 -2.22 11.85 -11.46
C LEU A 236 -2.01 11.05 -10.16
N PHE A 237 -1.34 9.90 -10.25
CA PHE A 237 -1.13 9.09 -9.05
C PHE A 237 -0.43 9.88 -7.94
N TYR A 238 -1.02 9.81 -6.74
CA TYR A 238 -0.40 10.28 -5.50
C TYR A 238 -0.23 9.07 -4.58
N ASP A 239 1.02 8.80 -4.15
CA ASP A 239 1.37 7.59 -3.40
C ASP A 239 0.83 6.31 -4.10
N PRO A 240 1.36 5.99 -5.30
CA PRO A 240 0.87 4.89 -6.12
C PRO A 240 1.10 3.56 -5.42
N LEU A 241 0.05 2.75 -5.28
CA LEU A 241 0.12 1.41 -4.72
C LEU A 241 -0.34 0.39 -5.75
N THR A 242 0.56 -0.51 -6.13
CA THR A 242 0.28 -1.60 -7.07
C THR A 242 -0.18 -2.84 -6.31
N THR A 243 -1.40 -3.28 -6.61
CA THR A 243 -2.01 -4.47 -5.99
C THR A 243 -1.49 -5.76 -6.64
N ALA A 244 -1.56 -6.91 -5.95
CA ALA A 244 -1.15 -8.22 -6.48
C ALA A 244 -1.85 -8.64 -7.79
N CYS A 245 -2.96 -7.99 -8.17
CA CYS A 245 -3.60 -8.21 -9.47
C CYS A 245 -2.98 -7.39 -10.63
N GLY A 246 -2.00 -6.54 -10.33
CA GLY A 246 -1.25 -5.72 -11.29
C GLY A 246 -1.75 -4.30 -11.51
N HIS A 247 -2.87 -3.93 -10.88
CA HIS A 247 -3.46 -2.58 -11.00
C HIS A 247 -2.93 -1.65 -9.91
N THR A 248 -2.68 -0.40 -10.31
CA THR A 248 -2.16 0.68 -9.46
C THR A 248 -3.25 1.71 -9.14
N PHE A 249 -3.29 2.17 -7.90
CA PHE A 249 -4.22 3.19 -7.40
C PHE A 249 -3.48 4.16 -6.47
N CYS A 250 -4.00 5.37 -6.25
CA CYS A 250 -3.56 6.17 -5.10
C CYS A 250 -3.90 5.40 -3.81
N ARG A 251 -3.00 5.40 -2.82
CA ARG A 251 -3.25 4.72 -1.52
C ARG A 251 -4.59 5.13 -0.91
N SER A 252 -4.85 6.44 -0.83
CA SER A 252 -6.08 6.99 -0.24
C SER A 252 -7.34 6.53 -1.00
N CYS A 253 -7.26 6.42 -2.33
CA CYS A 253 -8.36 5.92 -3.15
C CYS A 253 -8.63 4.44 -2.90
N LEU A 254 -7.58 3.60 -2.87
CA LEU A 254 -7.74 2.18 -2.58
C LEU A 254 -8.29 1.96 -1.16
N HIS A 255 -7.78 2.72 -0.19
CA HIS A 255 -8.24 2.69 1.21
C HIS A 255 -9.76 2.89 1.31
N ARG A 256 -10.28 3.92 0.63
CA ARG A 256 -11.72 4.22 0.58
C ARG A 256 -12.56 3.09 -0.04
N ILE A 257 -12.03 2.36 -1.02
CA ILE A 257 -12.71 1.20 -1.60
C ILE A 257 -12.74 0.02 -0.61
N LEU A 258 -11.63 -0.22 0.10
CA LEU A 258 -11.50 -1.31 1.06
C LEU A 258 -12.44 -1.19 2.28
N ASP A 259 -12.93 0.02 2.59
CA ASP A 259 -14.00 0.23 3.58
C ASP A 259 -15.27 -0.57 3.29
N HIS A 260 -15.55 -0.86 2.01
CA HIS A 260 -16.82 -1.42 1.55
C HIS A 260 -16.67 -2.66 0.65
N SER A 261 -15.54 -2.83 -0.05
CA SER A 261 -15.32 -3.93 -0.99
C SER A 261 -13.88 -4.42 -0.94
N ARG A 262 -13.69 -5.74 -0.95
CA ARG A 262 -12.37 -6.39 -1.05
C ARG A 262 -12.02 -6.82 -2.48
N TYR A 263 -12.61 -6.20 -3.49
CA TYR A 263 -12.39 -6.53 -4.90
C TYR A 263 -11.73 -5.37 -5.64
N CYS A 264 -10.82 -5.67 -6.56
CA CYS A 264 -10.20 -4.68 -7.43
C CYS A 264 -11.27 -3.95 -8.27
N PRO A 265 -11.31 -2.60 -8.27
CA PRO A 265 -12.26 -1.83 -9.09
C PRO A 265 -12.15 -2.10 -10.59
N ILE A 266 -10.97 -2.51 -11.07
CA ILE A 266 -10.69 -2.70 -12.50
C ILE A 266 -11.00 -4.15 -12.91
N CYS A 267 -10.32 -5.14 -12.32
CA CYS A 267 -10.44 -6.54 -12.77
C CYS A 267 -11.34 -7.42 -11.89
N ARG A 268 -11.91 -6.88 -10.81
CA ARG A 268 -12.78 -7.60 -9.86
C ARG A 268 -12.15 -8.82 -9.19
N ARG A 269 -10.82 -8.98 -9.24
CA ARG A 269 -10.10 -9.99 -8.46
C ARG A 269 -10.14 -9.62 -6.97
N LYS A 270 -10.36 -10.62 -6.11
CA LYS A 270 -10.31 -10.44 -4.65
C LYS A 270 -8.90 -9.98 -4.25
N LEU A 271 -8.82 -8.87 -3.51
CA LEU A 271 -7.58 -8.31 -3.02
C LEU A 271 -7.25 -8.94 -1.66
N ALA A 272 -6.10 -9.60 -1.60
CA ALA A 272 -5.52 -10.16 -0.37
C ALA A 272 -4.74 -9.09 0.40
N ILE A 273 -5.37 -7.93 0.63
CA ILE A 273 -4.72 -6.76 1.21
C ILE A 273 -5.46 -6.43 2.50
N ASN A 274 -4.70 -6.12 3.56
CA ASN A 274 -5.30 -5.66 4.81
C ASN A 274 -6.05 -4.33 4.53
N PRO A 275 -7.36 -4.22 4.86
CA PRO A 275 -8.11 -2.97 4.73
C PRO A 275 -7.47 -1.79 5.48
N LEU A 276 -6.64 -2.06 6.48
CA LEU A 276 -5.84 -1.09 7.22
C LEU A 276 -4.48 -0.87 6.52
N LEU A 277 -4.51 -0.28 5.32
CA LEU A 277 -3.31 0.02 4.51
C LEU A 277 -2.36 0.98 5.23
N SER A 278 -1.20 0.50 5.69
CA SER A 278 -0.11 1.38 6.15
C SER A 278 0.97 1.57 5.07
N PRO A 279 1.67 2.72 5.04
CA PRO A 279 2.84 2.91 4.18
C PRO A 279 4.01 1.96 4.50
N SER A 280 4.14 1.52 5.76
CA SER A 280 5.17 0.56 6.16
C SER A 280 4.90 -0.84 5.62
N SER A 281 3.63 -1.24 5.59
CA SER A 281 3.20 -2.59 5.17
C SER A 281 3.00 -2.72 3.67
N TYR A 282 2.59 -1.63 3.02
CA TYR A 282 2.31 -1.59 1.60
C TYR A 282 3.03 -0.38 1.03
N PRO A 283 4.36 -0.42 0.86
CA PRO A 283 5.12 0.72 0.35
C PRO A 283 4.60 1.15 -1.03
N SER A 284 4.80 2.42 -1.36
CA SER A 284 4.45 2.92 -2.68
C SER A 284 5.29 2.23 -3.75
N ASN A 285 4.76 2.20 -4.97
CA ASN A 285 5.52 1.84 -6.15
C ASN A 285 6.58 2.92 -6.39
N GLY A 286 7.80 2.64 -5.93
CA GLY A 286 8.89 3.60 -5.98
C GLY A 286 9.28 3.98 -7.41
N ARG A 287 9.06 3.07 -8.39
CA ARG A 287 9.43 3.34 -9.78
C ARG A 287 8.45 4.30 -10.44
N LEU A 288 7.15 4.04 -10.31
CA LEU A 288 6.11 4.97 -10.78
C LEU A 288 6.20 6.30 -10.04
N GLY A 289 6.43 6.28 -8.72
CA GLY A 289 6.66 7.48 -7.92
C GLY A 289 7.80 8.34 -8.47
N LYS A 290 8.95 7.72 -8.79
CA LYS A 290 10.10 8.44 -9.35
C LYS A 290 9.86 8.95 -10.77
N MET A 291 9.18 8.19 -11.62
CA MET A 291 8.76 8.67 -12.95
C MET A 291 7.86 9.90 -12.82
N ILE A 292 6.88 9.85 -11.92
CA ILE A 292 5.94 10.96 -11.71
C ILE A 292 6.65 12.20 -11.18
N GLU A 293 7.54 12.03 -10.21
CA GLU A 293 8.36 13.13 -9.69
C GLU A 293 9.28 13.72 -10.77
N THR A 294 9.76 12.91 -11.71
CA THR A 294 10.66 13.39 -12.78
C THR A 294 9.91 14.16 -13.86
N PHE A 295 8.73 13.67 -14.27
CA PHE A 295 7.99 14.22 -15.41
C PHE A 295 6.88 15.21 -15.03
N TRP A 296 6.29 15.12 -13.84
CA TRP A 296 5.13 15.94 -13.43
C TRP A 296 5.25 16.44 -11.98
N ALA A 297 6.44 16.92 -11.60
CA ALA A 297 6.74 17.42 -10.26
C ALA A 297 5.76 18.50 -9.77
N ASP A 298 5.45 19.47 -10.64
CA ASP A 298 4.58 20.60 -10.28
C ASP A 298 3.13 20.15 -10.07
N GLU A 299 2.61 19.27 -10.93
CA GLU A 299 1.28 18.68 -10.78
C GLU A 299 1.21 17.81 -9.50
N LEU A 300 2.24 17.00 -9.24
CA LEU A 300 2.35 16.21 -8.01
C LEU A 300 2.37 17.11 -6.76
N HIS A 301 3.08 18.24 -6.81
CA HIS A 301 3.16 19.20 -5.73
C HIS A 301 1.80 19.88 -5.48
N SER A 302 1.14 20.37 -6.53
CA SER A 302 -0.21 20.92 -6.47
C SER A 302 -1.20 19.92 -5.87
N ARG A 303 -1.12 18.66 -6.32
CA ARG A 303 -1.95 17.57 -5.81
C ARG A 303 -1.69 17.27 -4.33
N ARG A 304 -0.43 17.30 -3.88
CA ARG A 304 -0.07 17.16 -2.47
C ARG A 304 -0.72 18.27 -1.65
N GLN A 305 -0.59 19.53 -2.07
CA GLN A 305 -1.17 20.67 -1.38
C GLN A 305 -2.71 20.57 -1.30
N ALA A 306 -3.38 20.15 -2.38
CA ALA A 306 -4.83 19.97 -2.39
C ALA A 306 -5.27 18.91 -1.37
N LEU A 307 -4.59 17.76 -1.33
CA LEU A 307 -4.88 16.68 -0.38
C LEU A 307 -4.57 17.09 1.07
N GLU A 308 -3.47 17.81 1.30
CA GLU A 308 -3.14 18.36 2.61
C GLU A 308 -4.16 19.40 3.05
N ALA A 309 -4.61 20.28 2.16
CA ALA A 309 -5.67 21.26 2.45
C ALA A 309 -7.00 20.57 2.78
N GLU A 310 -7.41 19.55 2.02
CA GLU A 310 -8.59 18.73 2.34
C GLU A 310 -8.46 18.03 3.71
N GLN A 311 -7.27 17.53 4.05
CA GLN A 311 -7.01 16.92 5.36
C GLN A 311 -7.00 17.94 6.49
N THR A 312 -6.44 19.13 6.26
CA THR A 312 -6.33 20.20 7.26
C THR A 312 -7.67 20.85 7.53
N ASP A 313 -8.52 21.01 6.50
CA ASP A 313 -9.89 21.50 6.66
C ASP A 313 -10.76 20.49 7.44
N ARG A 314 -10.44 19.19 7.33
CA ARG A 314 -10.99 18.13 8.21
C ARG A 314 -10.42 18.16 9.63
N HIS A 315 -9.17 18.58 9.82
CA HIS A 315 -8.46 18.59 11.11
C HIS A 315 -8.35 19.99 11.73
N ARG A 316 -9.48 20.58 12.13
CA ARG A 316 -9.45 21.60 13.21
C ARG A 316 -9.00 20.90 14.51
N ASP A 317 -8.25 21.57 15.39
CA ASP A 317 -7.48 21.02 16.54
C ASP A 317 -8.10 19.88 17.40
N PHE A 318 -9.43 19.70 17.35
CA PHE A 318 -10.16 18.54 17.86
C PHE A 318 -11.20 18.05 16.83
N ASP A 319 -10.80 17.11 15.99
CA ASP A 319 -11.51 16.68 14.78
C ASP A 319 -12.49 15.52 15.01
N THR A 320 -12.22 14.71 16.03
CA THR A 320 -13.00 13.50 16.28
C THR A 320 -13.97 13.73 17.42
N ALA A 321 -15.27 13.76 17.11
CA ALA A 321 -16.30 13.74 18.14
C ALA A 321 -16.28 12.40 18.89
N LEU A 322 -16.18 12.43 20.22
CA LEU A 322 -16.06 11.23 21.05
C LEU A 322 -17.37 10.93 21.78
N PHE A 323 -17.97 9.80 21.43
CA PHE A 323 -19.05 9.16 22.18
C PHE A 323 -18.42 8.29 23.27
N ILE A 324 -18.61 8.68 24.54
CA ILE A 324 -18.15 7.92 25.70
C ILE A 324 -19.30 7.02 26.15
N CYS A 325 -19.29 5.73 25.81
CA CYS A 325 -20.42 4.85 26.12
C CYS A 325 -20.03 3.39 26.34
N THR A 326 -19.54 2.72 25.29
CA THR A 326 -19.29 1.29 25.29
C THR A 326 -18.05 0.96 24.49
N LEU A 327 -17.51 -0.24 24.68
CA LEU A 327 -16.52 -0.79 23.78
C LEU A 327 -17.18 -1.11 22.43
N SER A 328 -16.46 -0.84 21.34
CA SER A 328 -16.83 -1.23 19.98
C SER A 328 -15.57 -1.64 19.22
N PHE A 329 -15.75 -2.45 18.17
CA PHE A 329 -14.63 -3.06 17.44
C PHE A 329 -14.68 -2.80 15.95
N PRO A 330 -13.53 -2.80 15.25
CA PRO A 330 -13.48 -2.70 13.79
C PRO A 330 -14.38 -3.73 13.11
N LEU A 331 -15.04 -3.31 12.03
CA LEU A 331 -15.96 -4.08 11.21
C LEU A 331 -17.23 -4.60 11.91
N MET A 332 -17.32 -4.47 13.24
CA MET A 332 -18.46 -4.95 14.02
C MET A 332 -19.57 -3.92 14.06
N PRO A 333 -20.85 -4.35 13.98
CA PRO A 333 -21.98 -3.46 14.13
C PRO A 333 -22.12 -3.01 15.58
N THR A 334 -22.61 -1.80 15.80
CA THR A 334 -22.95 -1.29 17.13
C THR A 334 -24.26 -0.49 17.04
N PHE A 335 -25.22 -0.87 17.88
CA PHE A 335 -26.55 -0.25 17.94
C PHE A 335 -26.61 0.66 19.16
N LEU A 336 -26.99 1.92 18.96
CA LEU A 336 -26.97 2.92 20.02
C LEU A 336 -28.32 3.65 20.07
N HIS A 337 -28.85 3.80 21.28
CA HIS A 337 -30.00 4.66 21.53
C HIS A 337 -29.51 6.00 22.06
N VAL A 338 -29.62 7.04 21.24
CA VAL A 338 -29.13 8.38 21.52
C VAL A 338 -30.29 9.25 21.98
N PHE A 339 -30.29 9.60 23.27
CA PHE A 339 -31.33 10.44 23.88
C PHE A 339 -30.78 11.72 24.53
N GLU A 340 -29.51 11.73 24.96
CA GLU A 340 -28.90 12.91 25.58
C GLU A 340 -28.77 14.08 24.57
N PRO A 341 -29.19 15.31 24.93
CA PRO A 341 -29.15 16.47 24.03
C PRO A 341 -27.80 16.75 23.37
N ARG A 342 -26.70 16.62 24.12
CA ARG A 342 -25.33 16.81 23.60
C ARG A 342 -24.97 15.81 22.50
N TYR A 343 -25.32 14.54 22.66
CA TYR A 343 -25.03 13.51 21.66
C TYR A 343 -26.01 13.57 20.49
N ARG A 344 -27.24 14.05 20.67
CA ARG A 344 -28.16 14.35 19.56
C ARG A 344 -27.58 15.42 18.63
N LEU A 345 -26.98 16.47 19.18
CA LEU A 345 -26.27 17.48 18.40
C LEU A 345 -25.04 16.89 17.70
N MET A 346 -24.22 16.12 18.45
CA MET A 346 -23.03 15.46 17.93
C MET A 346 -23.35 14.59 16.71
N ILE A 347 -24.35 13.71 16.81
CA ILE A 347 -24.74 12.80 15.72
C ILE A 347 -25.30 13.58 14.52
N ARG A 348 -26.04 14.68 14.75
CA ARG A 348 -26.49 15.54 13.65
C ARG A 348 -25.31 16.11 12.86
N ARG A 349 -24.30 16.63 13.57
CA ARG A 349 -23.07 17.17 12.94
C ARG A 349 -22.25 16.10 12.24
N ALA A 350 -22.14 14.91 12.83
CA ALA A 350 -21.47 13.78 12.18
C ALA A 350 -22.15 13.43 10.84
N LEU A 351 -23.49 13.40 10.80
CA LEU A 351 -24.26 13.13 9.58
C LEU A 351 -24.21 14.26 8.55
N GLU A 352 -23.98 15.50 8.97
CA GLU A 352 -23.72 16.64 8.06
C GLU A 352 -22.31 16.55 7.45
N GLY A 353 -21.39 15.84 8.10
CA GLY A 353 -20.05 15.54 7.61
C GLY A 353 -19.96 14.19 6.90
N ASP A 354 -18.96 13.37 7.25
CA ASP A 354 -18.69 12.06 6.64
C ASP A 354 -19.42 10.89 7.31
N GLY A 355 -20.32 11.19 8.25
CA GLY A 355 -21.09 10.21 9.01
C GLY A 355 -20.29 9.46 10.06
N THR A 356 -19.11 9.95 10.46
CA THR A 356 -18.24 9.26 11.44
C THR A 356 -18.15 9.95 12.79
N PHE A 357 -17.86 9.16 13.83
CA PHE A 357 -17.53 9.63 15.18
C PHE A 357 -16.72 8.55 15.92
N GLY A 358 -15.93 8.95 16.91
CA GLY A 358 -15.15 8.04 17.74
C GLY A 358 -15.97 7.48 18.91
N MET A 359 -15.85 6.19 19.19
CA MET A 359 -16.41 5.55 20.38
C MET A 359 -15.29 5.17 21.35
N VAL A 360 -15.43 5.56 22.62
CA VAL A 360 -14.46 5.25 23.68
C VAL A 360 -15.16 4.69 24.91
N LEU A 361 -14.46 3.80 25.63
CA LEU A 361 -14.97 3.16 26.84
C LEU A 361 -14.90 4.15 28.03
N PRO A 362 -15.97 4.32 28.83
CA PRO A 362 -15.93 5.16 30.03
C PRO A 362 -15.03 4.58 31.12
N ARG A 363 -14.37 5.46 31.88
CA ARG A 363 -13.59 5.09 33.07
C ARG A 363 -14.41 5.37 34.33
N ARG A 364 -14.65 4.34 35.16
CA ARG A 364 -15.50 4.47 36.37
C ARG A 364 -14.87 5.28 37.50
N THR A 365 -13.54 5.34 37.54
CA THR A 365 -12.76 6.07 38.56
C THR A 365 -11.66 6.86 37.87
N TYR A 366 -11.71 8.18 37.97
CA TYR A 366 -10.71 9.08 37.40
C TYR A 366 -10.42 10.23 38.38
N GLY A 367 -9.16 10.65 38.46
CA GLY A 367 -8.74 11.77 39.31
C GLY A 367 -9.16 13.12 38.74
N SER A 368 -9.04 14.19 39.54
CA SER A 368 -9.30 15.54 39.05
C SER A 368 -8.24 15.92 38.00
N GLY A 369 -8.64 15.94 36.73
CA GLY A 369 -7.75 16.21 35.59
C GLY A 369 -7.53 15.02 34.64
N ASP A 370 -7.94 13.81 35.03
CA ASP A 370 -7.90 12.63 34.16
C ASP A 370 -9.07 12.63 33.16
N ALA A 371 -8.86 12.06 31.97
CA ALA A 371 -9.93 11.81 31.02
C ALA A 371 -10.99 10.85 31.61
N PRO A 372 -12.29 11.12 31.42
CA PRO A 372 -13.37 10.23 31.90
C PRO A 372 -13.54 8.97 31.05
N PHE A 373 -12.57 8.64 30.20
CA PHE A 373 -12.58 7.54 29.25
C PHE A 373 -11.19 6.94 29.08
N TYR A 374 -11.14 5.73 28.54
CA TYR A 374 -9.89 5.09 28.12
C TYR A 374 -9.44 5.63 26.76
N GLU A 375 -8.13 5.80 26.58
CA GLU A 375 -7.56 6.49 25.40
C GLU A 375 -7.73 5.74 24.08
N LEU A 376 -7.99 4.43 24.11
CA LEU A 376 -8.18 3.64 22.90
C LEU A 376 -9.66 3.59 22.54
N GLY A 377 -9.96 3.81 21.27
CA GLY A 377 -11.31 3.79 20.75
C GLY A 377 -11.39 3.22 19.34
N THR A 378 -12.62 3.15 18.85
CA THR A 378 -12.93 2.71 17.49
C THR A 378 -13.71 3.80 16.79
N LEU A 379 -13.26 4.21 15.60
CA LEU A 379 -13.98 5.12 14.74
C LEU A 379 -15.18 4.36 14.17
N LEU A 380 -16.38 4.91 14.35
CA LEU A 380 -17.63 4.33 13.90
C LEU A 380 -18.18 5.14 12.73
N ARG A 381 -18.69 4.44 11.71
CA ARG A 381 -19.48 5.06 10.62
C ARG A 381 -20.95 4.74 10.83
N VAL A 382 -21.80 5.75 10.76
CA VAL A 382 -23.25 5.58 10.82
C VAL A 382 -23.74 4.92 9.54
N VAL A 383 -24.42 3.78 9.69
CA VAL A 383 -25.00 3.00 8.57
C VAL A 383 -26.48 3.33 8.41
N ASN A 384 -27.20 3.41 9.53
CA ASN A 384 -28.63 3.69 9.53
C ASN A 384 -29.02 4.53 10.74
N VAL A 385 -30.06 5.37 10.58
CA VAL A 385 -30.57 6.26 11.62
C VAL A 385 -32.08 6.28 11.59
N GLN A 386 -32.70 5.84 12.68
CA GLN A 386 -34.13 6.00 12.92
C GLN A 386 -34.35 7.11 13.94
N ARG A 387 -35.01 8.21 13.52
CA ARG A 387 -35.33 9.35 14.39
C ARG A 387 -36.74 9.22 14.95
N PHE A 388 -36.92 9.57 16.22
CA PHE A 388 -38.21 9.66 16.88
C PHE A 388 -38.72 11.12 16.92
N PRO A 389 -40.03 11.37 17.05
CA PRO A 389 -40.61 12.72 17.10
C PRO A 389 -40.12 13.60 18.26
N ASP A 390 -39.69 12.99 19.36
CA ASP A 390 -39.06 13.68 20.50
C ASP A 390 -37.57 14.04 20.27
N GLY A 391 -37.06 13.64 19.10
CA GLY A 391 -35.70 13.84 18.62
C GLY A 391 -34.66 12.89 19.21
N ARG A 392 -35.08 11.81 19.88
CA ARG A 392 -34.20 10.65 20.14
C ARG A 392 -33.89 9.95 18.81
N SER A 393 -32.81 9.19 18.76
CA SER A 393 -32.49 8.36 17.60
C SER A 393 -31.96 6.99 17.99
N LEU A 394 -32.42 5.96 17.28
CA LEU A 394 -31.74 4.67 17.23
C LEU A 394 -30.77 4.73 16.04
N ILE A 395 -29.48 4.50 16.29
CA ILE A 395 -28.46 4.50 15.25
C ILE A 395 -27.82 3.12 15.17
N GLU A 396 -27.64 2.66 13.95
CA GLU A 396 -26.80 1.52 13.61
C GLU A 396 -25.49 2.06 13.05
N THR A 397 -24.39 1.54 13.58
CA THR A 397 -23.04 1.95 13.19
C THR A 397 -22.19 0.73 12.90
N LYS A 398 -21.11 0.92 12.14
CA LYS A 398 -20.10 -0.11 11.88
C LYS A 398 -18.72 0.43 12.23
N GLY A 399 -17.92 -0.35 12.93
CA GLY A 399 -16.52 0.00 13.23
C GLY A 399 -15.67 0.09 11.96
N VAL A 400 -14.83 1.12 11.87
CA VAL A 400 -13.98 1.42 10.72
C VAL A 400 -12.51 1.16 11.06
N SER A 401 -11.97 1.89 12.04
CA SER A 401 -10.56 1.84 12.41
C SER A 401 -10.36 2.06 13.91
N ARG A 402 -9.21 1.66 14.42
CA ARG A 402 -8.80 1.89 15.81
C ARG A 402 -8.06 3.22 15.90
N PHE A 403 -8.17 3.89 17.04
CA PHE A 403 -7.42 5.10 17.31
C PHE A 403 -7.02 5.22 18.78
N ARG A 404 -6.02 6.05 19.05
CA ARG A 404 -5.63 6.57 20.36
C ARG A 404 -5.99 8.04 20.46
N VAL A 405 -6.64 8.45 21.53
CA VAL A 405 -6.86 9.87 21.84
C VAL A 405 -5.56 10.45 22.39
N LEU A 406 -4.99 11.42 21.69
CA LEU A 406 -3.76 12.12 22.12
C LEU A 406 -4.06 13.29 23.05
N ARG A 407 -5.12 14.04 22.71
CA ARG A 407 -5.60 15.20 23.45
C ARG A 407 -7.11 15.28 23.33
N HIS A 408 -7.78 15.82 24.35
CA HIS A 408 -9.23 15.99 24.32
C HIS A 408 -9.67 17.37 24.83
N GLY A 409 -10.86 17.77 24.40
CA GLY A 409 -11.53 19.01 24.77
C GLY A 409 -13.03 18.80 24.85
N ILE A 410 -13.77 19.88 25.08
CA ILE A 410 -15.23 19.88 25.12
C ILE A 410 -15.73 20.92 24.12
N VAL A 411 -16.67 20.53 23.28
CA VAL A 411 -17.39 21.40 22.34
C VAL A 411 -18.88 21.16 22.54
N ASP A 412 -19.64 22.23 22.82
CA ASP A 412 -21.10 22.17 22.98
C ASP A 412 -21.61 21.04 23.89
N GLY A 413 -20.83 20.75 24.95
CA GLY A 413 -21.17 19.77 25.98
C GLY A 413 -20.79 18.31 25.68
N TYR A 414 -20.26 17.98 24.50
CA TYR A 414 -19.69 16.66 24.20
C TYR A 414 -18.16 16.72 24.05
N THR A 415 -17.51 15.59 24.25
CA THR A 415 -16.06 15.47 24.15
C THR A 415 -15.62 15.41 22.70
N VAL A 416 -14.56 16.13 22.37
CA VAL A 416 -13.86 16.03 21.09
C VAL A 416 -12.40 15.69 21.37
N GLY A 417 -11.76 14.96 20.46
CA GLY A 417 -10.38 14.52 20.64
C GLY A 417 -9.57 14.72 19.38
N ARG A 418 -8.29 15.04 19.56
CA ARG A 418 -7.28 14.80 18.53
C ARG A 418 -6.86 13.35 18.65
N THR A 419 -7.02 12.60 17.57
CA THR A 419 -6.76 11.16 17.58
C THR A 419 -5.59 10.78 16.67
N GLU A 420 -4.96 9.67 16.99
CA GLU A 420 -3.95 9.01 16.17
C GLU A 420 -4.49 7.63 15.79
N ARG A 421 -4.53 7.33 14.50
CA ARG A 421 -4.96 6.02 14.02
C ARG A 421 -3.97 4.94 14.44
N ILE A 422 -4.49 3.79 14.87
CA ILE A 422 -3.69 2.60 15.16
C ILE A 422 -3.88 1.62 14.02
N GLU A 423 -2.76 1.19 13.43
CA GLU A 423 -2.71 0.27 12.31
C GLU A 423 -2.19 -1.10 12.75
N ASP A 424 -2.53 -2.12 11.97
CA ASP A 424 -1.92 -3.44 12.16
C ASP A 424 -0.47 -3.41 11.62
N VAL A 425 0.39 -4.31 12.13
CA VAL A 425 1.72 -4.51 11.55
C VAL A 425 1.61 -5.05 10.12
N SER A 426 2.70 -4.92 9.38
CA SER A 426 2.77 -5.45 8.02
C SER A 426 2.61 -6.95 7.98
N VAL A 427 2.17 -7.48 6.83
CA VAL A 427 2.03 -8.93 6.71
C VAL A 427 3.41 -9.59 6.80
N GLU A 428 4.44 -8.93 6.28
CA GLU A 428 5.83 -9.37 6.39
C GLU A 428 6.31 -9.40 7.85
N GLU A 429 5.98 -8.38 8.65
CA GLU A 429 6.27 -8.37 10.08
C GLU A 429 5.47 -9.44 10.83
N GLU A 430 4.20 -9.66 10.50
CA GLU A 430 3.36 -10.72 11.07
C GLU A 430 3.96 -12.11 10.80
N GLU A 431 4.40 -12.35 9.58
CA GLU A 431 5.06 -13.59 9.17
C GLU A 431 6.41 -13.77 9.91
N ALA A 432 7.18 -12.70 10.06
CA ALA A 432 8.45 -12.74 10.81
C ALA A 432 8.23 -13.03 12.29
N LEU A 433 7.18 -12.44 12.90
CA LEU A 433 6.78 -12.71 14.28
C LEU A 433 6.41 -14.19 14.44
N GLU A 434 5.51 -14.72 13.60
CA GLU A 434 5.12 -16.13 13.65
C GLU A 434 6.34 -17.07 13.48
N ALA A 435 7.18 -16.82 12.48
CA ALA A 435 8.35 -17.64 12.21
C ALA A 435 9.35 -17.63 13.38
N SER A 436 9.52 -16.48 14.05
CA SER A 436 10.42 -16.33 15.20
C SER A 436 9.92 -17.08 16.44
N GLU A 437 8.63 -17.01 16.72
CA GLU A 437 8.01 -17.62 17.90
C GLU A 437 7.89 -19.14 17.73
N VAL A 438 7.33 -19.59 16.61
CA VAL A 438 7.15 -21.03 16.31
C VAL A 438 8.50 -21.73 16.11
N GLY A 439 9.50 -21.02 15.55
CA GLY A 439 10.84 -21.55 15.33
C GLY A 439 11.70 -21.70 16.59
N SER A 440 11.35 -21.04 17.69
CA SER A 440 12.15 -21.00 18.91
C SER A 440 12.11 -22.31 19.72
N GLU A 441 10.96 -22.97 19.82
CA GLU A 441 10.82 -24.24 20.57
C GLU A 441 11.33 -25.48 19.82
N ALA A 442 11.54 -25.40 18.50
CA ALA A 442 12.18 -26.48 17.74
C ALA A 442 13.67 -26.67 18.11
N ARG A 443 14.28 -25.71 18.83
CA ARG A 443 15.67 -25.79 19.32
C ARG A 443 15.78 -26.36 20.73
N ASP A 444 14.74 -26.25 21.56
CA ASP A 444 14.73 -26.71 22.95
C ASP A 444 13.93 -28.02 23.11
N GLY A 445 14.44 -29.09 22.49
CA GLY A 445 14.50 -30.42 23.12
C GLY A 445 13.23 -31.14 23.56
N ILE A 446 12.02 -30.76 23.13
CA ILE A 446 10.81 -31.61 23.26
C ILE A 446 10.18 -31.71 21.88
N GLY A 447 10.22 -32.92 21.31
CA GLY A 447 9.82 -33.19 19.94
C GLY A 447 8.39 -32.78 19.62
N ALA A 448 8.21 -31.59 19.08
CA ALA A 448 7.07 -31.27 18.23
C ALA A 448 7.27 -32.03 16.92
N SER A 449 6.49 -33.09 16.75
CA SER A 449 6.35 -33.80 15.48
C SER A 449 6.19 -32.79 14.34
N LYS A 450 7.06 -32.85 13.34
CA LYS A 450 6.75 -32.36 11.99
C LYS A 450 5.55 -33.17 11.48
N SER A 451 4.33 -32.78 11.84
CA SER A 451 3.12 -33.27 11.19
C SER A 451 2.54 -32.15 10.34
N THR A 452 2.80 -32.27 9.03
CA THR A 452 2.24 -31.42 7.98
C THR A 452 0.95 -32.03 7.41
N SER A 453 0.20 -32.79 8.21
CA SER A 453 -1.11 -33.34 7.82
C SER A 453 -2.24 -32.44 8.30
N ASP A 454 -3.14 -32.08 7.38
CA ASP A 454 -4.34 -31.27 7.67
C ASP A 454 -5.32 -31.95 8.67
N ASP A 455 -5.17 -33.26 8.89
CA ASP A 455 -6.06 -34.12 9.70
C ASP A 455 -5.72 -34.25 11.19
N ASP A 456 -4.63 -33.66 11.69
CA ASP A 456 -4.35 -33.73 13.13
C ASP A 456 -5.31 -32.83 13.92
N GLU A 457 -6.00 -33.42 14.89
CA GLU A 457 -6.88 -32.74 15.84
C GLU A 457 -6.03 -31.78 16.69
N VAL A 458 -6.07 -30.48 16.37
CA VAL A 458 -5.28 -29.46 17.09
C VAL A 458 -5.80 -29.39 18.53
N ARG A 459 -5.05 -29.99 19.45
CA ARG A 459 -5.39 -30.03 20.88
C ARG A 459 -5.04 -28.69 21.53
N MET A 460 -5.98 -28.18 22.32
CA MET A 460 -5.79 -26.97 23.13
C MET A 460 -4.64 -27.18 24.15
N PRO A 461 -3.67 -26.27 24.26
CA PRO A 461 -2.61 -26.36 25.27
C PRO A 461 -3.16 -26.31 26.70
N GLU A 462 -2.41 -26.81 27.68
CA GLU A 462 -2.83 -26.77 29.09
C GLU A 462 -2.54 -25.40 29.74
N THR A 463 -1.67 -24.58 29.14
CA THR A 463 -1.25 -23.29 29.70
C THR A 463 -1.24 -22.20 28.65
N VAL A 464 -1.37 -20.94 29.08
CA VAL A 464 -1.28 -19.75 28.21
C VAL A 464 0.09 -19.66 27.52
N ALA A 465 1.17 -20.06 28.20
CA ALA A 465 2.51 -20.08 27.61
C ALA A 465 2.60 -20.99 26.38
N GLY A 466 1.86 -22.11 26.37
CA GLY A 466 1.80 -23.02 25.22
C GLY A 466 1.15 -22.41 23.97
N LEU A 467 0.41 -21.30 24.09
CA LEU A 467 -0.16 -20.60 22.94
C LEU A 467 0.90 -19.88 22.10
N GLU A 468 2.02 -19.48 22.71
CA GLU A 468 3.11 -18.76 22.04
C GLU A 468 3.74 -19.58 20.90
N ALA A 469 3.84 -20.90 21.10
CA ALA A 469 4.45 -21.83 20.16
C ALA A 469 3.51 -22.29 19.03
N LEU A 470 2.21 -22.04 19.15
CA LEU A 470 1.23 -22.53 18.17
C LEU A 470 1.20 -21.66 16.92
N PRO A 471 1.26 -22.20 15.70
CA PRO A 471 1.07 -21.42 14.48
C PRO A 471 -0.28 -20.69 14.43
N THR A 472 -0.34 -19.59 13.68
CA THR A 472 -1.53 -18.72 13.62
C THR A 472 -2.77 -19.47 13.13
N ARG A 473 -2.59 -20.39 12.17
CA ARG A 473 -3.62 -21.32 11.70
C ARG A 473 -4.11 -22.25 12.81
N SER A 474 -3.22 -22.75 13.66
CA SER A 474 -3.58 -23.61 14.78
C SER A 474 -4.41 -22.86 15.83
N LEU A 475 -4.02 -21.62 16.16
CA LEU A 475 -4.79 -20.72 17.02
C LEU A 475 -6.20 -20.49 16.45
N MET A 476 -6.30 -20.20 15.15
CA MET A 476 -7.60 -20.02 14.49
C MET A 476 -8.44 -21.30 14.50
N ARG A 477 -7.85 -22.48 14.24
CA ARG A 477 -8.56 -23.78 14.29
C ARG A 477 -9.09 -24.08 15.69
N ILE A 478 -8.30 -23.83 16.73
CA ILE A 478 -8.71 -23.98 18.14
C ILE A 478 -9.94 -23.08 18.42
N ALA A 479 -9.86 -21.81 18.03
CA ALA A 479 -10.94 -20.87 18.26
C ALA A 479 -12.22 -21.22 17.46
N ALA A 480 -12.07 -21.66 16.21
CA ALA A 480 -13.18 -22.13 15.39
C ALA A 480 -13.85 -23.38 16.00
N ALA A 481 -13.06 -24.37 16.40
CA ALA A 481 -13.56 -25.58 17.04
C ALA A 481 -14.29 -25.28 18.36
N PHE A 482 -13.84 -24.29 19.14
CA PHE A 482 -14.56 -23.83 20.32
C PHE A 482 -15.93 -23.26 19.97
N VAL A 483 -16.03 -22.41 18.95
CA VAL A 483 -17.31 -21.84 18.49
C VAL A 483 -18.26 -22.95 18.04
N GLU A 484 -17.78 -23.94 17.28
CA GLU A 484 -18.58 -25.10 16.86
C GLU A 484 -19.12 -25.89 18.04
N ARG A 485 -18.29 -26.16 19.06
CA ARG A 485 -18.73 -26.82 20.31
C ARG A 485 -19.80 -26.00 21.03
N MET A 486 -19.61 -24.68 21.16
CA MET A 486 -20.56 -23.80 21.82
C MET A 486 -21.89 -23.71 21.04
N ARG A 487 -21.83 -23.72 19.70
CA ARG A 487 -23.00 -23.81 18.83
C ARG A 487 -23.76 -25.11 19.04
N ALA A 488 -23.06 -26.25 19.08
CA ALA A 488 -23.67 -27.55 19.36
C ALA A 488 -24.32 -27.60 20.77
N GLN A 489 -23.75 -26.89 21.74
CA GLN A 489 -24.32 -26.76 23.08
C GLN A 489 -25.46 -25.73 23.20
N SER A 490 -25.79 -25.01 22.12
CA SER A 490 -26.86 -23.99 22.09
C SER A 490 -26.72 -22.93 23.19
N VAL A 491 -25.50 -22.42 23.40
CA VAL A 491 -25.24 -21.41 24.43
C VAL A 491 -26.03 -20.11 24.16
N PRO A 492 -26.60 -19.45 25.18
CA PRO A 492 -27.52 -18.32 24.97
C PRO A 492 -26.92 -17.10 24.24
N TRP A 493 -25.61 -16.89 24.35
CA TRP A 493 -24.92 -15.76 23.74
C TRP A 493 -24.56 -16.00 22.25
N LEU A 494 -24.67 -17.23 21.74
CA LEU A 494 -24.36 -17.59 20.35
C LEU A 494 -25.64 -17.83 19.54
N THR A 495 -26.37 -16.74 19.28
CA THR A 495 -27.61 -16.80 18.49
C THR A 495 -27.34 -16.98 16.99
N GLU A 496 -28.34 -17.43 16.23
CA GLU A 496 -28.24 -17.59 14.76
C GLU A 496 -27.82 -16.30 14.06
N ARG A 497 -28.38 -15.15 14.47
CA ARG A 497 -28.01 -13.82 13.95
C ARG A 497 -26.53 -13.46 14.16
N VAL A 498 -25.91 -13.94 15.24
CA VAL A 498 -24.48 -13.73 15.50
C VAL A 498 -23.63 -14.62 14.58
N LEU A 499 -24.10 -15.85 14.32
CA LEU A 499 -23.44 -16.81 13.43
C LEU A 499 -23.54 -16.42 11.95
N GLU A 500 -24.59 -15.72 11.52
CA GLU A 500 -24.69 -15.15 10.17
C GLU A 500 -23.52 -14.21 9.84
N MET A 501 -22.88 -13.64 10.88
CA MET A 501 -21.75 -12.73 10.74
C MET A 501 -20.40 -13.39 11.02
N TYR A 502 -20.35 -14.73 11.13
CA TYR A 502 -19.13 -15.47 11.48
C TYR A 502 -17.99 -15.22 10.47
N PRO A 503 -16.87 -14.64 10.90
CA PRO A 503 -15.72 -14.42 10.02
C PRO A 503 -14.75 -15.61 10.05
N GLU A 504 -14.35 -16.07 8.88
CA GLU A 504 -13.27 -17.07 8.73
C GLU A 504 -11.86 -16.43 8.72
N ASP A 505 -11.79 -15.11 8.55
CA ASP A 505 -10.55 -14.35 8.45
C ASP A 505 -9.94 -14.11 9.85
N PRO A 506 -8.72 -14.60 10.14
CA PRO A 506 -8.00 -14.37 11.40
C PRO A 506 -7.89 -12.91 11.81
N ALA A 507 -7.84 -11.96 10.86
CA ALA A 507 -7.78 -10.53 11.18
C ALA A 507 -9.09 -9.98 11.73
N VAL A 508 -10.22 -10.60 11.37
CA VAL A 508 -11.57 -10.14 11.72
C VAL A 508 -12.15 -10.94 12.88
N PHE A 509 -11.82 -12.22 12.97
CA PHE A 509 -12.35 -13.14 13.97
C PHE A 509 -12.24 -12.66 15.42
N PRO A 510 -11.09 -12.17 15.91
CA PRO A 510 -10.98 -11.69 17.29
C PRO A 510 -11.98 -10.59 17.65
N TRP A 511 -12.31 -9.70 16.72
CA TRP A 511 -13.27 -8.62 16.91
C TRP A 511 -14.69 -9.14 17.06
N TRP A 512 -15.08 -10.07 16.19
CA TRP A 512 -16.37 -10.73 16.28
C TRP A 512 -16.48 -11.56 17.56
N PHE A 513 -15.43 -12.34 17.87
CA PHE A 513 -15.40 -13.19 19.05
C PHE A 513 -15.49 -12.40 20.35
N ALA A 514 -14.80 -11.26 20.46
CA ALA A 514 -14.92 -10.36 21.60
C ALA A 514 -16.29 -9.68 21.71
N SER A 515 -16.98 -9.47 20.57
CA SER A 515 -18.32 -8.88 20.55
C SER A 515 -19.38 -9.84 21.11
N MET A 516 -19.18 -11.16 20.97
CA MET A 516 -20.14 -12.17 21.43
C MET A 516 -19.76 -12.84 22.76
N LEU A 517 -18.48 -13.06 23.07
CA LEU A 517 -18.06 -13.79 24.27
C LEU A 517 -18.29 -12.93 25.54
N PRO A 518 -18.87 -13.47 26.63
CA PRO A 518 -19.17 -12.71 27.85
C PRO A 518 -17.92 -12.53 28.74
N VAL A 519 -16.90 -11.87 28.20
CA VAL A 519 -15.67 -11.47 28.90
C VAL A 519 -15.80 -10.04 29.44
N LYS A 520 -15.10 -9.72 30.54
CA LYS A 520 -15.08 -8.36 31.12
C LYS A 520 -14.53 -7.35 30.10
N ASP A 521 -15.13 -6.16 30.05
CA ASP A 521 -14.73 -5.09 29.11
C ASP A 521 -13.24 -4.71 29.20
N GLN A 522 -12.64 -4.80 30.40
CA GLN A 522 -11.22 -4.51 30.60
C GLN A 522 -10.30 -5.47 29.85
N GLU A 523 -10.66 -6.74 29.75
CA GLU A 523 -9.90 -7.74 28.98
C GLU A 523 -10.11 -7.52 27.49
N LYS A 524 -11.37 -7.29 27.08
CA LYS A 524 -11.74 -6.96 25.70
C LYS A 524 -11.05 -5.71 25.18
N TYR A 525 -10.87 -4.71 26.04
CA TYR A 525 -10.20 -3.45 25.73
C TYR A 525 -8.74 -3.66 25.28
N ARG A 526 -8.04 -4.68 25.80
CA ARG A 526 -6.66 -5.00 25.41
C ARG A 526 -6.52 -5.29 23.92
N LEU A 527 -7.55 -5.89 23.30
CA LEU A 527 -7.54 -6.13 21.86
C LEU A 527 -7.41 -4.84 21.04
N LEU A 528 -7.97 -3.71 21.51
CA LEU A 528 -7.83 -2.45 20.76
C LEU A 528 -6.37 -1.97 20.69
N GLY A 529 -5.52 -2.41 21.62
CA GLY A 529 -4.11 -2.04 21.69
C GLY A 529 -3.15 -2.92 20.87
N THR A 530 -3.59 -4.09 20.40
CA THR A 530 -2.72 -5.03 19.67
C THR A 530 -2.51 -4.61 18.21
N ALA A 531 -1.30 -4.72 17.68
CA ALA A 531 -1.03 -4.48 16.26
C ALA A 531 -0.92 -5.77 15.42
N SER A 532 -0.67 -6.92 16.05
CA SER A 532 -0.56 -8.21 15.37
C SER A 532 -1.89 -8.97 15.37
N VAL A 533 -2.17 -9.65 14.25
CA VAL A 533 -3.32 -10.55 14.10
C VAL A 533 -3.18 -11.77 15.00
N ARG A 534 -1.98 -12.36 15.01
CA ARG A 534 -1.63 -13.51 15.84
C ARG A 534 -1.77 -13.21 17.32
N GLU A 535 -1.32 -12.05 17.78
CA GLU A 535 -1.47 -11.62 19.17
C GLU A 535 -2.95 -11.52 19.59
N ARG A 536 -3.80 -10.97 18.71
CA ARG A 536 -5.26 -10.96 18.95
C ARG A 536 -5.84 -12.36 19.10
N LEU A 537 -5.39 -13.30 18.26
CA LEU A 537 -5.83 -14.69 18.34
C LEU A 537 -5.34 -15.38 19.62
N LYS A 538 -4.11 -15.13 20.08
CA LYS A 538 -3.59 -15.64 21.36
C LYS A 538 -4.46 -15.17 22.53
N ILE A 539 -4.83 -13.89 22.55
CA ILE A 539 -5.76 -13.34 23.57
C ILE A 539 -7.10 -14.08 23.54
N CYS A 540 -7.67 -14.31 22.35
CA CYS A 540 -8.92 -15.06 22.22
C CYS A 540 -8.78 -16.52 22.70
N CYS A 541 -7.69 -17.18 22.37
CA CYS A 541 -7.42 -18.55 22.83
C CYS A 541 -7.19 -18.61 24.35
N ALA A 542 -6.55 -17.61 24.94
CA ALA A 542 -6.40 -17.49 26.39
C ALA A 542 -7.77 -17.38 27.09
N TRP A 543 -8.70 -16.61 26.53
CA TRP A 543 -10.08 -16.57 27.05
C TRP A 543 -10.78 -17.93 26.95
N ILE A 544 -10.53 -18.69 25.88
CA ILE A 544 -11.08 -20.05 25.74
C ILE A 544 -10.50 -20.99 26.80
N LEU A 545 -9.18 -20.94 27.04
CA LEU A 545 -8.53 -21.71 28.11
C LEU A 545 -9.13 -21.39 29.48
N GLU A 546 -9.28 -20.10 29.81
CA GLU A 546 -9.89 -19.66 31.05
C GLU A 546 -11.35 -20.13 31.16
N TRP A 547 -12.11 -20.07 30.07
CA TRP A 547 -13.49 -20.55 30.03
C TRP A 547 -13.61 -22.05 30.30
N GLU A 548 -12.73 -22.85 29.69
CA GLU A 548 -12.71 -24.32 29.87
C GLU A 548 -12.21 -24.71 31.26
N SER A 549 -11.24 -23.98 31.83
CA SER A 549 -10.74 -24.22 33.18
C SER A 549 -11.75 -23.87 34.30
N ASN A 550 -12.60 -22.88 34.08
CA ASN A 550 -13.62 -22.45 35.05
C ASN A 550 -14.92 -23.27 35.01
N ARG A 551 -15.03 -24.24 34.09
CA ARG A 551 -16.17 -25.19 33.98
C ARG A 551 -15.82 -26.52 34.64
N TRP A 552 -15.69 -26.53 35.97
CA TRP A 552 -15.61 -27.75 36.78
C TRP A 552 -16.59 -27.68 37.94
#